data_AF-A0A7C7D632-F1
#
_entry.id   AF-A0A7C7D632-F1
#
_cell.length_a   1.000
_cell.length_b   1.000
_cell.length_c   1.000
_cell.angle_alpha   90.00
_cell.angle_beta   90.00
_cell.angle_gamma   90.00
#
_symmetry.space_group_name_H-M   'P 1'
#
loop_
_entity.id
_entity.type
_entity.pdbx_description
1 polymer ?
#
loop_
_entity_poly.entity_id
_entity_poly.type
_entity_poly.pdbx_seq_one_letter_code
_entity_poly.pdbx_strand_id
1 'polypeptide(L)'
;LFLDTVKSAGRNISYHIDMHFFSNNGKAFRINMVVNNLNTIHLQADTSENIASIDELKLMPDSEMLHIKMPYSSIPDFDSILIGTSTSLASKGIDRTAWRLVKRNY
;
A
#
# COMPACT_ATOMS: atom_id res chain seq x y z
N LEU A 1 3.04 -7.86 7.80
CA LEU A 1 2.42 -7.94 6.47
C LEU A 1 3.21 -7.02 5.54
N PHE A 2 3.39 -7.38 4.27
CA PHE A 2 4.17 -6.57 3.33
C PHE A 2 3.34 -6.29 2.09
N LEU A 3 3.36 -5.04 1.61
CA LEU A 3 2.89 -4.69 0.29
C LEU A 3 4.12 -4.49 -0.61
N ASP A 4 4.23 -5.33 -1.62
CA ASP A 4 5.38 -5.41 -2.50
C ASP A 4 4.99 -5.06 -3.93
N THR A 5 5.87 -4.37 -4.66
CA THR A 5 5.81 -4.23 -6.12
C THR A 5 7.21 -4.04 -6.70
N VAL A 6 7.36 -4.17 -8.02
CA VAL A 6 8.61 -3.85 -8.71
C VAL A 6 8.78 -2.33 -8.81
N LYS A 7 9.98 -1.83 -8.53
CA LYS A 7 10.28 -0.40 -8.68
C LYS A 7 10.29 -0.01 -10.16
N SER A 8 9.56 1.05 -10.50
CA SER A 8 9.72 1.67 -11.81
C SER A 8 11.10 2.31 -11.96
N ALA A 9 11.68 2.23 -13.16
CA ALA A 9 13.01 2.76 -13.47
C ALA A 9 13.15 4.29 -13.31
N GLY A 10 12.08 5.01 -12.99
CA GLY A 10 12.09 6.46 -12.72
C GLY A 10 12.20 6.79 -11.22
N ARG A 11 13.24 7.54 -10.83
CA ARG A 11 13.51 7.91 -9.42
C ARG A 11 12.58 9.00 -8.83
N ASN A 12 11.66 9.55 -9.61
CA ASN A 12 10.74 10.64 -9.18
C ASN A 12 9.28 10.30 -9.50
N ILE A 13 8.82 9.13 -9.06
CA ILE A 13 7.42 8.71 -9.20
C ILE A 13 6.80 8.65 -7.81
N SER A 14 5.66 9.32 -7.66
CA SER A 14 4.78 9.11 -6.52
C SER A 14 3.75 8.05 -6.86
N TYR A 15 3.45 7.20 -5.88
CA TYR A 15 2.47 6.14 -5.99
C TYR A 15 1.30 6.49 -5.10
N HIS A 16 0.10 6.50 -5.68
CA HIS A 16 -1.14 6.57 -4.93
C HIS A 16 -1.67 5.16 -4.80
N ILE A 17 -1.84 4.70 -3.56
CA ILE A 17 -2.23 3.34 -3.25
C ILE A 17 -3.50 3.41 -2.40
N ASP A 18 -4.52 2.71 -2.85
CA ASP A 18 -5.81 2.57 -2.21
C ASP A 18 -6.06 1.08 -1.96
N MET A 19 -6.25 0.70 -0.71
CA MET A 19 -6.48 -0.67 -0.31
C MET A 19 -7.80 -0.76 0.45
N HIS A 20 -8.70 -1.62 -0.03
CA HIS A 20 -9.96 -1.95 0.61
C HIS A 20 -9.88 -3.36 1.19
N PHE A 21 -10.20 -3.49 2.47
CA PHE A 21 -10.18 -4.74 3.20
C PHE A 21 -11.60 -5.15 3.54
N PHE A 22 -11.93 -6.41 3.31
CA PHE A 22 -13.26 -6.96 3.53
C PHE A 22 -13.17 -8.16 4.46
N SER A 23 -14.04 -8.18 5.47
CA SER A 23 -14.19 -9.28 6.41
C SER A 23 -15.55 -9.97 6.20
N ASN A 24 -15.62 -11.27 6.42
CA ASN A 24 -16.82 -12.10 6.26
C ASN A 24 -17.98 -11.70 7.18
N ASN A 25 -17.69 -10.94 8.24
CA ASN A 25 -18.69 -10.35 9.12
C ASN A 25 -19.30 -9.04 8.58
N GLY A 26 -19.03 -8.68 7.32
CA GLY A 26 -19.56 -7.49 6.66
C GLY A 26 -18.84 -6.19 7.01
N LYS A 27 -17.79 -6.23 7.83
CA LYS A 27 -16.96 -5.05 8.11
C LYS A 27 -16.00 -4.82 6.94
N ALA A 28 -15.78 -3.54 6.65
CA ALA A 28 -14.78 -3.09 5.71
C ALA A 28 -14.02 -1.88 6.27
N PHE A 29 -12.75 -1.78 5.91
CA PHE A 29 -11.93 -0.60 6.19
C PHE A 29 -11.01 -0.32 5.00
N ARG A 30 -10.51 0.91 4.94
CA ARG A 30 -9.62 1.35 3.87
C ARG A 30 -8.29 1.87 4.41
N ILE A 31 -7.28 1.76 3.57
CA ILE A 31 -5.98 2.38 3.77
C ILE A 31 -5.64 3.11 2.48
N ASN A 32 -5.54 4.44 2.56
CA ASN A 32 -5.10 5.28 1.46
C ASN A 32 -3.73 5.84 1.80
N MET A 33 -2.77 5.71 0.88
CA MET A 33 -1.43 6.22 1.09
C MET A 33 -0.79 6.73 -0.19
N VAL A 34 0.12 7.68 -0.01
CA VAL A 34 1.00 8.18 -1.07
C VAL A 34 2.44 7.86 -0.73
N VAL A 35 3.12 7.13 -1.60
CA VAL A 35 4.57 6.90 -1.53
C VAL A 35 5.24 7.93 -2.42
N ASN A 36 5.92 8.92 -1.84
CA ASN A 36 6.57 9.99 -2.60
C ASN A 36 8.01 9.63 -2.93
N ASN A 37 8.34 9.64 -4.22
CA ASN A 37 9.69 9.44 -4.76
C ASN A 37 10.43 8.24 -4.14
N LEU A 38 9.69 7.16 -3.81
CA LEU A 38 10.24 5.98 -3.14
C LEU A 38 11.02 6.28 -1.84
N ASN A 39 10.66 7.35 -1.13
CA ASN A 39 11.37 7.80 0.08
C ASN A 39 10.45 7.93 1.29
N THR A 40 9.28 8.54 1.12
CA THR A 40 8.35 8.78 2.24
C THR A 40 6.98 8.18 1.94
N ILE A 41 6.28 7.79 3.01
CA ILE A 41 4.90 7.31 2.95
C ILE A 41 4.04 8.29 3.74
N HIS A 42 2.95 8.76 3.13
CA HIS A 42 1.95 9.58 3.79
C HIS A 42 0.61 8.85 3.77
N LEU A 43 0.05 8.59 4.94
CA LEU A 43 -1.34 8.14 5.06
C LEU A 43 -2.27 9.31 4.73
N GLN A 44 -3.22 9.06 3.83
CA GLN A 44 -4.28 10.01 3.54
C GLN A 44 -5.45 9.72 4.48
N ALA A 45 -5.75 10.68 5.35
CA ALA A 45 -7.01 10.68 6.09
C ALA A 45 -8.10 11.20 5.15
N ASP A 46 -8.90 10.30 4.59
CA ASP A 46 -10.18 10.66 3.98
C ASP A 46 -11.23 10.82 5.09
N THR A 47 -12.00 11.90 5.02
CA THR A 47 -12.96 12.30 6.06
C THR A 47 -14.32 11.64 5.91
N SER A 48 -14.50 10.80 4.89
CA SER A 48 -15.79 10.23 4.49
C SER A 48 -15.95 8.73 4.75
N GLU A 49 -14.88 8.00 5.03
CA GLU A 49 -14.90 6.53 5.14
C GLU A 49 -14.04 6.01 6.31
N ASN A 50 -14.32 4.79 6.77
CA ASN A 50 -13.61 4.08 7.84
C ASN A 50 -12.15 3.79 7.46
N ILE A 51 -11.31 4.82 7.44
CA ILE A 51 -9.87 4.68 7.22
C ILE A 51 -9.22 4.34 8.54
N ALA A 52 -8.60 3.17 8.59
CA ALA A 52 -7.79 2.77 9.72
C ALA A 52 -6.49 3.59 9.68
N SER A 53 -6.21 4.36 10.73
CA SER A 53 -4.85 4.86 10.95
C SER A 53 -3.98 3.65 11.27
N ILE A 54 -2.94 3.43 10.45
CA ILE A 54 -1.96 2.38 10.70
C ILE A 54 -0.68 3.04 11.10
N ASP A 55 -0.44 3.04 12.40
CA ASP A 55 0.81 3.48 12.95
C ASP A 55 1.94 2.57 12.44
N GLU A 56 3.12 3.16 12.22
CA GLU A 56 4.36 2.45 11.88
C GLU A 56 4.45 1.78 10.50
N LEU A 57 3.80 2.32 9.46
CA LEU A 57 4.15 1.97 8.07
C LEU A 57 5.62 2.30 7.79
N LYS A 58 6.38 1.32 7.31
CA LYS A 58 7.82 1.49 7.02
C LYS A 58 8.14 1.13 5.58
N LEU A 59 8.77 2.07 4.89
CA LEU A 59 9.40 1.81 3.61
C LEU A 59 10.71 1.07 3.83
N MET A 60 10.88 -0.08 3.18
CA MET A 60 12.13 -0.84 3.26
C MET A 60 12.98 -0.56 2.00
N PRO A 61 14.27 -0.22 2.18
CA PRO A 61 15.15 0.04 1.06
C PRO A 61 15.47 -1.27 0.33
N ASP A 62 15.29 -1.27 -0.99
CA ASP A 62 15.65 -2.37 -1.90
C ASP A 62 15.90 -1.78 -3.30
N SER A 63 16.83 -2.31 -4.08
CA SER A 63 17.19 -1.73 -5.38
C SER A 63 16.19 -2.04 -6.50
N GLU A 64 15.41 -3.11 -6.38
CA GLU A 64 14.56 -3.67 -7.43
C GLU A 64 13.07 -3.63 -7.07
N MET A 65 12.76 -3.73 -5.78
CA MET A 65 11.41 -3.81 -5.26
C MET A 65 11.09 -2.64 -4.32
N LEU A 66 9.82 -2.24 -4.34
CA LEU A 66 9.23 -1.33 -3.37
C LEU A 66 8.55 -2.19 -2.32
N HIS A 67 9.08 -2.13 -1.10
CA HIS A 67 8.61 -2.90 0.04
C HIS A 67 8.02 -1.97 1.09
N ILE A 68 6.74 -2.13 1.39
CA ILE A 68 6.06 -1.41 2.46
C ILE A 68 5.69 -2.41 3.55
N LYS A 69 6.37 -2.31 4.69
CA LYS A 69 6.05 -3.09 5.88
C LYS A 69 4.85 -2.48 6.58
N MET A 70 3.82 -3.31 6.75
CA MET A 70 2.60 -3.01 7.50
C MET A 70 2.58 -3.88 8.77
N PRO A 71 2.59 -3.29 9.98
CA PRO A 71 2.53 -4.04 11.23
C PRO A 71 1.21 -4.80 11.29
N TYR A 72 1.29 -6.14 11.29
CA TYR A 72 0.08 -6.97 11.22
C TYR A 72 -0.86 -6.74 12.41
N SER A 73 -0.31 -6.48 13.59
CA SER A 73 -1.06 -6.14 14.80
C SER A 73 -1.91 -4.87 14.66
N SER A 74 -1.56 -3.96 13.75
CA SER A 74 -2.28 -2.71 13.50
C SER A 74 -3.30 -2.84 12.36
N ILE A 75 -3.38 -3.99 11.70
CA ILE A 75 -4.35 -4.27 10.63
C ILE A 75 -5.50 -5.10 11.23
N PRO A 76 -6.75 -4.61 11.22
CA PRO A 76 -7.89 -5.43 11.62
C PRO A 76 -8.00 -6.72 10.80
N ASP A 77 -8.54 -7.79 11.38
CA ASP A 77 -8.72 -9.05 10.68
C ASP A 77 -9.57 -8.89 9.40
N PHE A 78 -9.08 -9.45 8.30
CA PHE A 78 -9.69 -9.37 6.98
C PHE A 78 -9.59 -10.71 6.24
N ASP A 79 -10.53 -10.96 5.34
CA ASP A 79 -10.60 -12.19 4.54
C ASP A 79 -10.15 -11.96 3.10
N SER A 80 -10.43 -10.77 2.55
CA SER A 80 -10.00 -10.40 1.20
C SER A 80 -9.59 -8.93 1.11
N ILE A 81 -8.82 -8.61 0.07
CA ILE A 81 -8.30 -7.27 -0.19
C ILE A 81 -8.48 -6.93 -1.67
N LEU A 82 -8.85 -5.68 -1.95
CA LEU A 82 -8.76 -5.07 -3.26
C LEU A 82 -7.73 -3.96 -3.22
N ILE A 83 -6.77 -3.98 -4.15
CA ILE A 83 -5.68 -3.00 -4.22
C ILE A 83 -5.81 -2.23 -5.53
N GLY A 84 -6.01 -0.91 -5.43
CA GLY A 84 -5.96 0.03 -6.54
C GLY A 84 -4.70 0.89 -6.45
N THR A 85 -3.98 1.04 -7.55
CA THR A 85 -2.76 1.87 -7.58
C THR A 85 -2.68 2.74 -8.83
N SER A 86 -2.18 3.96 -8.66
CA SER A 86 -1.85 4.88 -9.75
C SER A 86 -0.52 5.59 -9.48
N THR A 87 0.04 6.21 -10.52
CA THR A 87 1.31 6.92 -10.45
C THR A 87 1.14 8.38 -10.85
N SER A 88 1.96 9.28 -10.30
CA SER A 88 1.94 10.70 -10.64
C SER A 88 2.36 11.01 -12.08
N LEU A 89 2.99 10.06 -12.79
CA LEU A 89 3.33 10.17 -14.20
C LEU A 89 2.47 9.21 -15.03
N ALA A 90 1.94 9.72 -16.14
CA ALA A 90 1.06 8.98 -17.05
C ALA A 90 1.78 7.88 -17.87
N SER A 91 3.12 7.89 -17.94
CA SER A 91 3.87 7.19 -19.01
C SER A 91 4.87 6.12 -18.57
N LYS A 92 4.90 5.69 -17.30
CA LYS A 92 5.76 4.56 -16.89
C LYS A 92 4.94 3.56 -16.08
N GLY A 93 4.11 2.84 -16.83
CA GLY A 93 3.16 1.83 -16.39
C GLY A 93 3.82 0.82 -15.47
N ILE A 94 3.55 0.98 -14.18
CA ILE A 94 3.70 -0.11 -13.23
C ILE A 94 2.44 -0.92 -13.43
N ASP A 95 2.63 -2.19 -13.78
CA ASP A 95 1.53 -3.11 -13.95
C ASP A 95 0.71 -3.09 -12.65
N ARG A 96 -0.58 -2.76 -12.75
CA ARG A 96 -1.50 -2.71 -11.59
C ARG A 96 -1.56 -4.08 -10.89
N THR A 97 -1.18 -5.16 -11.57
CA THR A 97 -1.10 -6.53 -11.03
C THR A 97 0.24 -6.86 -10.34
N ALA A 98 1.22 -5.96 -10.39
CA ALA A 98 2.52 -6.15 -9.73
C ALA A 98 2.44 -5.99 -8.21
N TRP A 99 1.33 -5.47 -7.68
CA TRP A 99 1.14 -5.25 -6.25
C TRP A 99 0.67 -6.52 -5.56
N ARG A 100 1.43 -6.95 -4.56
CA ARG A 100 1.15 -8.20 -3.83
C ARG A 100 1.24 -7.97 -2.34
N LEU A 101 0.22 -8.46 -1.66
CA LEU A 101 0.21 -8.53 -0.21
C LEU A 101 0.82 -9.87 0.23
N VAL A 102 1.92 -9.81 0.96
CA VAL A 102 2.67 -11.00 1.38
C VAL A 102 2.74 -11.06 2.91
N LYS A 103 2.29 -12.18 3.48
CA LYS A 103 2.53 -12.48 4.90
C LYS A 103 3.89 -13.18 5.01
N ARG A 104 4.90 -12.43 5.49
CA ARG A 104 6.23 -12.98 5.79
C ARG A 104 6.32 -13.25 7.28
N ASN A 105 6.64 -14.49 7.65
CA ASN A 105 7.02 -14.86 9.01
C ASN A 105 8.52 -14.60 9.12
N TYR A 106 8.91 -13.61 9.93
CA TYR A 106 10.31 -13.41 10.32
C TYR A 106 10.47 -13.94 11.74
#